data_AF-A0A3R9FTW6-F1
#
_entry.id   AF-A0A3R9FTW6-F1
#
_cell.length_a   1.000
_cell.length_b   1.000
_cell.length_c   1.000
_cell.angle_alpha   90.00
_cell.angle_beta   90.00
_cell.angle_gamma   90.00
#
_symmetry.space_group_name_H-M   'P 1'
#
loop_
_entity.id
_entity.type
_entity.pdbx_description
1 polymer ?
#
loop_
_entity_poly.entity_id
_entity_poly.type
_entity_poly.pdbx_seq_one_letter_code
_entity_poly.pdbx_strand_id
1 'polypeptide(L)'
;MELGHRLVSEREADVIICNTCTVKDTTEQKILHKIKEWGLQGREVIVTGCMPQVQMDEILENNPEVHVLGMNSLLKLGVILNRVHERLGGLSLRPMSVFDDSPEGLLNVPRNRSSPNIHICQISQGCNNRCSYCIVTLARGPLYSFDA
;
A
#
# COMPACT_ATOMS: atom_id res chain seq x y z
N MET A 1 5.11 -7.41 -14.48
CA MET A 1 6.32 -8.14 -14.91
C MET A 1 7.21 -7.32 -15.85
N GLU A 2 6.75 -6.18 -16.37
CA GLU A 2 7.53 -5.34 -17.30
C GLU A 2 8.80 -4.71 -16.68
N LEU A 3 8.82 -4.48 -15.36
CA LEU A 3 9.99 -3.94 -14.65
C LEU A 3 11.00 -5.01 -14.18
N GLY A 4 10.81 -6.28 -14.54
CA GLY A 4 11.78 -7.36 -14.24
C GLY A 4 11.80 -7.86 -12.77
N HIS A 5 10.87 -7.42 -11.92
CA HIS A 5 10.81 -7.88 -10.52
C HIS A 5 10.18 -9.27 -10.37
N ARG A 6 10.60 -9.98 -9.31
CA ARG A 6 10.06 -11.28 -8.90
C ARG A 6 9.51 -11.23 -7.48
N LEU A 7 8.46 -12.01 -7.23
CA LEU A 7 7.96 -12.23 -5.87
C LEU A 7 8.81 -13.31 -5.20
N VAL A 8 9.25 -13.05 -3.97
CA VAL A 8 10.09 -13.94 -3.16
C VAL A 8 9.58 -13.96 -1.73
N SER A 9 10.16 -14.83 -0.91
CA SER A 9 9.89 -14.84 0.53
C SER A 9 10.37 -13.54 1.18
N GLU A 10 9.77 -13.18 2.32
CA GLU A 10 10.15 -11.97 3.06
C GLU A 10 11.67 -11.93 3.34
N ARG A 11 12.29 -13.06 3.68
CA ARG A 11 13.73 -13.13 4.01
C ARG A 11 14.65 -12.83 2.84
N GLU A 12 14.21 -13.13 1.62
CA GLU A 12 15.00 -12.98 0.40
C GLU A 12 14.69 -11.67 -0.34
N ALA A 13 13.69 -10.92 0.12
CA ALA A 13 13.24 -9.72 -0.58
C ALA A 13 14.24 -8.57 -0.43
N ASP A 14 14.49 -7.86 -1.53
CA ASP A 14 15.23 -6.59 -1.53
C ASP A 14 14.34 -5.43 -1.08
N VAL A 15 13.03 -5.53 -1.36
CA VAL A 15 11.99 -4.54 -0.99
C VAL A 15 10.73 -5.26 -0.53
N ILE A 16 10.11 -4.75 0.54
CA ILE A 16 8.87 -5.28 1.11
C ILE A 16 7.71 -4.33 0.76
N ILE A 17 6.63 -4.87 0.19
CA ILE A 17 5.39 -4.12 0.00
C ILE A 17 4.39 -4.53 1.09
N CYS A 18 4.11 -3.62 2.02
CA CYS A 18 3.16 -3.83 3.10
C CYS A 18 1.79 -3.26 2.72
N ASN A 19 0.85 -4.12 2.33
CA ASN A 19 -0.54 -3.72 2.08
C ASN A 19 -1.34 -3.74 3.39
N THR A 20 -1.76 -2.57 3.84
CA THR A 20 -2.32 -2.35 5.18
C THR A 20 -3.84 -2.24 5.21
N CYS A 21 -4.43 -2.48 6.38
CA CYS A 21 -5.85 -2.32 6.65
C CYS A 21 -6.03 -1.56 7.98
N THR A 22 -7.05 -0.70 8.06
CA THR A 22 -7.35 0.20 9.20
C THR A 22 -8.73 -0.09 9.82
N VAL A 23 -9.29 -1.27 9.57
CA VAL A 23 -10.66 -1.62 10.02
C VAL A 23 -10.64 -2.30 11.39
N LYS A 24 -9.50 -2.83 11.83
CA LYS A 24 -9.37 -3.60 13.06
C LYS A 24 -8.06 -3.22 13.73
N ASP A 25 -8.17 -2.64 14.93
CA ASP A 25 -7.02 -2.23 15.74
C ASP A 25 -5.96 -3.34 15.90
N THR A 26 -6.37 -4.57 16.25
CA THR A 26 -5.43 -5.70 16.36
C THR A 26 -4.63 -6.00 15.09
N THR A 27 -5.14 -5.62 13.91
CA THR A 27 -4.46 -5.76 12.62
C THR A 27 -3.49 -4.60 12.42
N GLU A 28 -3.93 -3.38 12.74
CA GLU A 28 -3.10 -2.17 12.69
C GLU A 28 -1.87 -2.31 13.59
N GLN A 29 -2.05 -2.72 14.85
CA GLN A 29 -0.95 -2.91 15.79
C GLN A 29 0.08 -3.95 15.29
N LYS A 30 -0.38 -5.04 14.66
CA LYS A 30 0.51 -6.04 14.06
C LYS A 30 1.28 -5.48 12.86
N ILE A 31 0.63 -4.66 12.04
CA ILE A 31 1.25 -3.99 10.90
C ILE A 31 2.31 -2.99 11.37
N LEU A 32 1.99 -2.13 12.35
CA LEU A 32 2.93 -1.15 12.92
C LEU A 32 4.14 -1.84 13.53
N HIS A 33 3.92 -2.93 14.28
CA HIS A 33 5.01 -3.75 14.82
C HIS A 33 5.94 -4.27 13.71
N LYS A 34 5.37 -4.75 12.59
CA LYS A 34 6.14 -5.21 11.44
C LYS A 34 6.90 -4.09 10.73
N ILE A 35 6.26 -2.95 10.52
CA ILE A 35 6.89 -1.74 9.94
C ILE A 35 8.11 -1.32 10.77
N LYS A 36 7.97 -1.32 12.10
CA LYS A 36 9.07 -1.05 13.04
C LYS A 36 10.17 -2.08 12.95
N GLU A 37 9.83 -3.38 12.96
CA GLU A 37 10.79 -4.48 12.86
C GLU A 37 11.65 -4.34 11.58
N TRP A 38 11.02 -4.10 10.44
CA TRP A 38 11.71 -3.91 9.17
C TRP A 38 12.58 -2.65 9.14
N GLY A 39 12.12 -1.56 9.77
CA GLY A 39 12.92 -0.33 9.91
C GLY A 39 14.19 -0.55 10.73
N LEU A 40 14.08 -1.25 11.87
CA LEU A 40 15.23 -1.61 12.70
C LEU A 40 16.23 -2.53 11.98
N GLN A 41 15.76 -3.32 11.02
CA GLN A 41 16.58 -4.18 10.17
C GLN A 41 17.17 -3.44 8.95
N GLY A 42 16.85 -2.15 8.75
CA GLY A 42 17.30 -1.36 7.60
C GLY A 42 16.74 -1.84 6.26
N ARG A 43 15.55 -2.46 6.27
CA ARG A 43 14.91 -3.02 5.07
C ARG A 43 14.21 -1.91 4.29
N GLU A 44 14.24 -1.99 2.96
CA GLU A 44 13.44 -1.11 2.10
C GLU A 44 11.97 -1.55 2.15
N VAL A 45 11.09 -0.64 2.57
CA VAL A 45 9.66 -0.92 2.78
C VAL A 45 8.81 0.12 2.05
N ILE A 46 7.79 -0.38 1.33
CA ILE A 46 6.73 0.42 0.73
C ILE A 46 5.43 0.10 1.48
N VAL A 47 4.89 1.08 2.20
CA VAL A 47 3.60 0.95 2.89
C VAL A 47 2.48 1.45 1.98
N THR A 48 1.45 0.64 1.79
CA THR A 48 0.28 0.97 0.98
C THR A 48 -1.01 0.49 1.64
N GLY A 49 -2.17 0.71 1.02
CA GLY A 49 -3.48 0.35 1.55
C GLY A 49 -4.14 1.52 2.29
N CYS A 50 -4.97 1.19 3.28
CA CYS A 50 -5.83 2.21 3.93
C CYS A 50 -5.13 3.00 5.04
N MET A 51 -4.16 2.42 5.77
CA MET A 51 -3.52 3.12 6.90
C MET A 51 -2.80 4.40 6.46
N PRO A 52 -2.08 4.47 5.32
CA PRO A 52 -1.48 5.73 4.84
C PRO A 52 -2.44 6.92 4.74
N GLN A 53 -3.74 6.68 4.57
CA GLN A 53 -4.74 7.75 4.43
C GLN A 53 -5.20 8.34 5.76
N VAL A 54 -5.08 7.59 6.86
CA VAL A 54 -5.69 7.96 8.16
C VAL A 54 -4.73 7.86 9.35
N GLN A 55 -3.63 7.14 9.21
CA GLN A 55 -2.65 6.81 10.26
C GLN A 55 -1.22 6.99 9.74
N MET A 56 -0.98 8.01 8.90
CA MET A 56 0.35 8.30 8.35
C MET A 56 1.39 8.53 9.46
N ASP A 57 1.03 9.32 10.47
CA ASP A 57 1.97 9.69 11.53
C ASP A 57 2.44 8.46 12.32
N GLU A 58 1.52 7.55 12.67
CA GLU A 58 1.87 6.28 13.34
C GLU A 58 2.82 5.41 12.49
N ILE A 59 2.64 5.39 11.17
CA ILE A 59 3.53 4.68 10.25
C ILE A 59 4.94 5.28 10.31
N LEU A 60 5.05 6.61 10.20
CA LEU A 60 6.33 7.32 10.18
C LEU A 60 7.05 7.32 11.54
N GLU A 61 6.30 7.33 12.64
CA GLU A 61 6.85 7.15 13.99
C GLU A 61 7.50 5.78 14.18
N ASN A 62 6.90 4.73 13.61
CA ASN A 62 7.42 3.37 13.71
C ASN A 62 8.58 3.11 12.73
N ASN A 63 8.55 3.73 11.56
CA ASN A 63 9.66 3.69 10.61
C ASN A 63 9.65 4.94 9.71
N PRO A 64 10.53 5.93 9.96
CA PRO A 64 10.57 7.16 9.16
C PRO A 64 11.16 6.99 7.77
N GLU A 65 11.83 5.85 7.49
CA GLU A 65 12.48 5.57 6.20
C GLU A 65 11.57 4.81 5.22
N VAL A 66 10.29 4.62 5.52
CA VAL A 66 9.37 3.94 4.59
C VAL A 66 9.02 4.81 3.39
N HIS A 67 8.89 4.17 2.24
CA HIS A 67 8.15 4.73 1.13
C HIS A 67 6.65 4.55 1.36
N VAL A 68 5.85 5.50 0.88
CA VAL A 68 4.39 5.44 1.04
C VAL A 68 3.70 5.54 -0.32
N LEU A 69 2.76 4.63 -0.55
CA LEU A 69 1.91 4.62 -1.73
C LEU A 69 0.45 4.66 -1.33
N GLY A 70 -0.22 5.77 -1.61
CA GLY A 70 -1.65 5.92 -1.41
C GLY A 70 -2.44 4.85 -2.17
N MET A 71 -3.57 4.42 -1.61
CA MET A 71 -4.38 3.34 -2.19
C MET A 71 -4.89 3.60 -3.62
N ASN A 72 -5.07 4.85 -4.01
CA ASN A 72 -5.49 5.23 -5.37
C ASN A 72 -4.29 5.36 -6.33
N SER A 73 -3.05 5.24 -5.82
CA SER A 73 -1.83 5.43 -6.60
C SER A 73 -1.16 4.12 -6.98
N LEU A 74 -1.84 2.98 -6.86
CA LEU A 74 -1.23 1.65 -7.07
C LEU A 74 -0.53 1.50 -8.43
N LEU A 75 -1.05 2.13 -9.49
CA LEU A 75 -0.42 2.09 -10.82
C LEU A 75 0.92 2.85 -10.87
N LYS A 76 1.18 3.74 -9.91
CA LYS A 76 2.43 4.49 -9.75
C LYS A 76 3.47 3.74 -8.91
N LEU A 77 3.22 2.49 -8.51
CA LEU A 77 4.17 1.66 -7.75
C LEU A 77 5.56 1.61 -8.40
N GLY A 78 5.64 1.58 -9.74
CA GLY A 78 6.90 1.59 -10.47
C GLY A 78 7.79 2.80 -10.17
N VAL A 79 7.20 3.97 -9.87
CA VAL A 79 7.94 5.19 -9.51
C VAL A 79 8.72 4.99 -8.21
N ILE A 80 8.08 4.37 -7.21
CA ILE A 80 8.72 4.08 -5.93
C ILE A 80 9.77 2.97 -6.10
N LEU A 81 9.47 1.92 -6.87
CA LEU A 81 10.42 0.84 -7.13
C LEU A 81 11.71 1.33 -7.79
N ASN A 82 11.61 2.27 -8.74
CA ASN A 82 12.80 2.91 -9.34
C ASN A 82 13.62 3.65 -8.28
N ARG A 83 12.98 4.39 -7.37
CA ARG A 83 13.69 5.06 -6.28
C ARG A 83 14.35 4.09 -5.31
N VAL A 84 13.69 2.99 -4.97
CA VAL A 84 14.29 1.94 -4.14
C VAL A 84 15.52 1.36 -4.84
N HIS A 85 15.44 1.10 -6.14
CA HIS A 85 16.58 0.63 -6.93
C HIS A 85 17.77 1.62 -6.88
N GLU A 86 17.50 2.92 -7.05
CA GLU A 86 18.52 3.97 -6.92
C GLU A 86 19.17 4.00 -5.53
N ARG A 87 18.38 3.87 -4.45
CA ARG A 87 18.87 3.80 -3.07
C ARG A 87 19.75 2.58 -2.83
N LEU A 88 19.32 1.41 -3.30
CA LEU A 88 20.12 0.17 -3.24
C LEU A 88 21.42 0.28 -4.06
N GLY A 89 21.43 1.12 -5.10
CA GLY A 89 22.62 1.50 -5.86
C GLY A 89 23.56 2.49 -5.15
N GLY A 90 23.23 2.92 -3.92
CA GLY A 90 24.07 3.81 -3.10
C GLY A 90 23.73 5.29 -3.19
N LEU A 91 22.66 5.69 -3.89
CA LEU A 91 22.22 7.07 -3.91
C LEU A 91 21.51 7.43 -2.60
N SER A 92 21.96 8.51 -1.94
CA SER A 92 21.32 9.03 -0.73
C SER A 92 20.07 9.84 -1.09
N LEU A 93 18.97 9.15 -1.35
CA LEU A 93 17.66 9.73 -1.67
C LEU A 93 16.73 9.60 -0.48
N ARG A 94 15.91 10.61 -0.20
CA ARG A 94 14.86 10.50 0.82
C ARG A 94 13.75 9.53 0.40
N PRO A 95 13.03 8.93 1.37
CA PRO A 95 11.81 8.18 1.08
C PRO A 95 10.80 9.01 0.28
N MET A 96 9.94 8.33 -0.45
CA MET A 96 8.98 8.94 -1.36
C MET A 96 7.56 8.56 -0.96
N SER A 97 6.70 9.56 -0.95
CA SER A 97 5.27 9.42 -0.74
C SER A 97 4.52 9.81 -2.01
N VAL A 98 3.70 8.91 -2.55
CA VAL A 98 2.92 9.14 -3.77
C VAL A 98 1.44 8.95 -3.47
N PHE A 99 0.65 9.97 -3.74
CA PHE A 99 -0.79 10.00 -3.53
C PHE A 99 -1.52 10.45 -4.81
N ASP A 100 -2.77 10.02 -4.92
CA ASP A 100 -3.71 10.41 -5.96
C ASP A 100 -5.11 10.44 -5.34
N ASP A 101 -5.89 11.43 -5.73
CA ASP A 101 -7.25 11.60 -5.24
C ASP A 101 -8.27 10.87 -6.13
N SER A 102 -7.87 10.51 -7.36
CA SER A 102 -8.74 9.85 -8.32
C SER A 102 -8.62 8.33 -8.24
N PRO A 103 -9.68 7.61 -7.84
CA PRO A 103 -9.68 6.17 -7.91
C PRO A 103 -9.83 5.74 -9.38
N GLU A 104 -8.75 5.24 -9.99
CA GLU A 104 -8.80 4.64 -11.34
C GLU A 104 -9.41 3.22 -11.32
N GLY A 105 -9.43 2.59 -10.14
CA GLY A 105 -9.89 1.21 -9.97
C GLY A 105 -8.90 0.20 -10.53
N LEU A 106 -9.18 -1.08 -10.26
CA LEU A 106 -8.29 -2.17 -10.66
C LEU A 106 -8.95 -3.13 -11.65
N LEU A 107 -10.07 -2.76 -12.27
CA LEU A 107 -10.83 -3.67 -13.17
C LEU A 107 -9.96 -4.18 -14.32
N ASN A 108 -9.24 -3.28 -15.00
CA ASN A 108 -8.48 -3.56 -16.22
C ASN A 108 -6.98 -3.83 -15.98
N VAL A 109 -6.59 -4.27 -14.78
CA VAL A 109 -5.18 -4.60 -14.48
C VAL A 109 -4.90 -6.11 -14.60
N PRO A 110 -3.68 -6.52 -14.98
CA PRO A 110 -3.26 -7.91 -14.92
C PRO A 110 -3.39 -8.47 -13.50
N ARG A 111 -3.95 -9.68 -13.37
CA ARG A 111 -4.24 -10.30 -12.07
C ARG A 111 -3.69 -11.72 -12.01
N ASN A 112 -3.04 -12.04 -10.90
CA ASN A 112 -2.72 -13.41 -10.55
C ASN A 112 -3.79 -13.95 -9.59
N ARG A 113 -4.41 -15.08 -9.92
CA ARG A 113 -5.47 -15.69 -9.12
C ARG A 113 -4.91 -16.86 -8.30
N SER A 114 -5.13 -16.84 -6.99
CA SER A 114 -4.80 -17.96 -6.11
C SER A 114 -5.75 -19.15 -6.28
N SER A 115 -6.95 -18.92 -6.81
CA SER A 115 -7.96 -19.95 -7.08
C SER A 115 -8.45 -19.85 -8.52
N PRO A 116 -8.57 -20.98 -9.25
CA PRO A 116 -9.14 -20.97 -10.60
C PRO A 116 -10.64 -20.63 -10.60
N ASN A 117 -11.34 -20.86 -9.49
CA ASN A 117 -12.80 -20.75 -9.40
C ASN A 117 -13.29 -19.42 -8.80
N ILE A 118 -12.40 -18.61 -8.21
CA ILE A 118 -12.78 -17.38 -7.51
C ILE A 118 -12.08 -16.18 -8.16
N HIS A 119 -12.86 -15.13 -8.43
CA HIS A 119 -12.35 -13.87 -8.94
C HIS A 119 -12.94 -12.69 -8.14
N ILE A 120 -12.08 -11.72 -7.79
CA ILE A 120 -12.48 -10.51 -7.07
C ILE A 120 -12.57 -9.37 -8.08
N CYS A 121 -13.77 -8.87 -8.33
CA CYS A 121 -14.01 -7.72 -9.21
C CYS A 121 -14.29 -6.47 -8.36
N GLN A 122 -13.50 -5.41 -8.55
CA GLN A 122 -13.71 -4.16 -7.82
C GLN A 122 -14.71 -3.29 -8.57
N ILE A 123 -16.00 -3.44 -8.27
CA ILE A 123 -17.07 -2.66 -8.91
C ILE A 123 -17.23 -1.26 -8.32
N SER A 124 -16.76 -1.03 -7.10
CA SER A 124 -16.84 0.27 -6.42
C SER A 124 -15.79 0.43 -5.33
N GLN A 125 -15.66 1.65 -4.81
CA GLN A 125 -14.84 2.03 -3.67
C GLN A 125 -15.57 3.08 -2.82
N GLY A 126 -15.23 3.16 -1.53
CA GLY A 126 -15.76 4.19 -0.63
C GLY A 126 -17.17 3.90 -0.14
N CYS A 127 -17.77 4.84 0.59
CA CYS A 127 -19.11 4.72 1.14
C CYS A 127 -19.77 6.09 1.34
N ASN A 128 -21.10 6.17 1.22
CA ASN A 128 -21.86 7.40 1.52
C ASN A 128 -22.54 7.36 2.91
N ASN A 129 -22.40 6.26 3.64
CA ASN A 129 -22.96 6.12 4.98
C ASN A 129 -22.07 6.80 6.03
N ARG A 130 -22.68 7.17 7.16
CA ARG A 130 -22.00 7.79 8.31
C ARG A 130 -22.21 6.99 9.59
N CYS A 131 -21.88 5.70 9.54
CA CYS A 131 -21.97 4.83 10.71
C CYS A 131 -20.98 5.32 11.77
N SER A 132 -21.41 5.46 13.02
CA SER A 132 -20.60 6.00 14.13
C SER A 132 -19.31 5.23 14.41
N TYR A 133 -19.22 3.98 13.95
CA TYR A 133 -18.08 3.08 14.17
C TYR A 133 -17.20 2.87 12.93
N CYS A 134 -17.58 3.38 11.75
CA CYS A 134 -16.96 2.99 10.48
C CYS A 134 -16.03 4.07 9.94
N ILE A 135 -14.74 3.74 9.80
CA ILE A 135 -13.69 4.66 9.29
C ILE A 135 -13.65 4.79 7.76
N VAL A 136 -14.43 3.99 7.02
CA VAL A 136 -14.29 3.84 5.56
C VAL A 136 -14.40 5.15 4.80
N THR A 137 -15.27 6.07 5.20
CA THR A 137 -15.42 7.37 4.52
C THR A 137 -14.17 8.23 4.65
N LEU A 138 -13.42 8.11 5.75
CA LEU A 138 -12.14 8.79 5.96
C LEU A 138 -11.02 8.09 5.19
N ALA A 139 -11.00 6.75 5.23
CA ALA A 139 -9.91 5.98 4.63
C ALA A 139 -10.02 5.81 3.10
N ARG A 140 -11.24 5.82 2.54
CA ARG A 140 -11.50 5.50 1.13
C ARG A 140 -12.34 6.55 0.39
N GLY A 141 -12.81 7.59 1.08
CA GLY A 141 -13.62 8.65 0.50
C GLY A 141 -15.11 8.28 0.27
N PRO A 142 -15.85 9.14 -0.45
CA PRO A 142 -17.25 8.90 -0.82
C PRO A 142 -17.39 7.69 -1.76
N LEU A 143 -18.62 7.18 -1.91
CA LEU A 143 -18.88 6.08 -2.83
C LEU A 143 -18.57 6.50 -4.27
N TYR A 144 -17.66 5.75 -4.90
CA TYR A 144 -17.33 5.82 -6.32
C TYR A 144 -17.59 4.45 -6.95
N SER A 145 -18.39 4.42 -8.02
CA SER A 145 -18.62 3.23 -8.83
C SER A 145 -17.72 3.28 -10.05
N PHE A 146 -17.04 2.18 -10.34
CA PHE A 146 -16.20 2.10 -11.54
C PHE A 146 -17.07 1.77 -12.76
N ASP A 147 -16.75 2.40 -13.88
CA ASP A 147 -17.31 2.03 -15.17
C ASP A 147 -16.71 0.70 -15.66
N ALA A 148 -17.51 -0.06 -16.42
CA ALA A 148 -17.14 -1.37 -16.94
C ALA A 148 -16.19 -1.28 -18.14
#